data_AF-A0A7Y3BXB3-F1
#
_entry.id   AF-A0A7Y3BXB3-F1
#
_cell.length_a   1.000
_cell.length_b   1.000
_cell.length_c   1.000
_cell.angle_alpha   90.00
_cell.angle_beta   90.00
_cell.angle_gamma   90.00
#
_symmetry.space_group_name_H-M   'P 1'
#
loop_
_entity.id
_entity.type
_entity.pdbx_description
1 polymer ?
#
loop_
_entity_poly.entity_id
_entity_poly.type
_entity_poly.pdbx_seq_one_letter_code
_entity_poly.pdbx_strand_id
1 'polypeptide(L)'
;MEASSRLRQLELAVLNRLDGILQGDVQGLLPGHGSDLGDARPYAIGDDVRRIDWSVTARTTEPYVRDTIVDRELETTLVVDASASMDFGTTDHTKRDLMVEGAAAMGFLATKGSGSRIGLVVGRGEEFQFVPHRGGRPHLYAVLRNLET
;
A
#
# COMPACT_ATOMS: atom_id res chain seq x y z
N MET A 1 7.93 12.62 -22.72
CA MET A 1 9.01 12.11 -21.84
C MET A 1 8.94 12.72 -20.44
N GLU A 2 8.58 13.99 -20.28
CA GLU A 2 8.48 14.71 -18.98
C GLU A 2 7.59 14.06 -17.91
N ALA A 3 6.39 13.63 -18.26
CA ALA A 3 5.45 12.95 -17.35
C ALA A 3 6.07 11.75 -16.61
N SER A 4 6.82 10.92 -17.35
CA SER A 4 7.45 9.72 -16.77
C SER A 4 8.65 10.06 -15.88
N SER A 5 9.40 11.12 -16.16
CA SER A 5 10.47 11.57 -15.26
C SER A 5 9.91 12.19 -13.98
N ARG A 6 8.80 12.94 -14.04
CA ARG A 6 8.15 13.54 -12.86
C ARG A 6 7.59 12.46 -11.93
N LEU A 7 6.85 11.49 -12.47
CA LEU A 7 6.35 10.36 -11.68
C LEU A 7 7.49 9.54 -11.05
N ARG A 8 8.62 9.39 -11.74
CA ARG A 8 9.80 8.72 -11.20
C ARG A 8 10.48 9.52 -10.09
N GLN A 9 10.55 10.84 -10.21
CA GLN A 9 11.05 11.71 -9.14
C GLN A 9 10.15 11.65 -7.91
N LEU A 10 8.83 11.71 -8.11
CA LEU A 10 7.85 11.58 -7.02
C LEU A 10 7.93 10.24 -6.34
N GLU A 11 8.05 9.16 -7.10
CA GLU A 11 8.29 7.84 -6.54
C GLU A 11 9.51 7.83 -5.62
N LEU A 12 10.66 8.31 -6.10
CA LEU A 12 11.89 8.32 -5.30
C LEU A 12 11.74 9.20 -4.06
N ALA A 13 11.12 10.38 -4.18
CA ALA A 13 10.89 11.28 -3.07
C ALA A 13 9.98 10.66 -2.00
N VAL A 14 8.93 9.97 -2.43
CA VAL A 14 7.96 9.29 -1.55
C VAL A 14 8.59 8.06 -0.91
N LEU A 15 9.11 7.13 -1.72
CA LEU A 15 9.65 5.85 -1.21
C LEU A 15 10.83 6.07 -0.27
N ASN A 16 11.79 6.94 -0.63
CA ASN A 16 12.94 7.23 0.26
C ASN A 16 12.51 7.81 1.60
N ARG A 17 11.40 8.56 1.65
CA ARG A 17 10.88 9.16 2.89
C ARG A 17 10.04 8.16 3.69
N LEU A 18 9.43 7.18 3.04
CA LEU A 18 8.67 6.09 3.67
C LEU A 18 9.56 4.92 4.11
N ASP A 19 10.75 4.80 3.56
CA ASP A 19 11.75 3.84 4.00
C ASP A 19 12.20 4.16 5.43
N GLY A 20 12.10 3.17 6.31
CA GLY A 20 12.34 3.31 7.75
C GLY A 20 11.12 3.75 8.57
N ILE A 21 10.13 4.47 8.01
CA ILE A 21 8.90 4.84 8.74
C ILE A 21 7.95 3.64 8.90
N LEU A 22 7.90 2.76 7.89
CA LEU A 22 7.00 1.60 7.87
C LEU A 22 7.72 0.28 8.18
N GLN A 23 9.00 0.35 8.55
CA GLN A 23 9.78 -0.84 8.90
C GLN A 23 9.52 -1.17 10.37
N GLY A 24 8.51 -2.00 10.61
CA GLY A 24 8.10 -2.45 11.95
C GLY A 24 6.65 -2.14 12.33
N ASP A 25 5.96 -1.26 11.59
CA ASP A 25 4.66 -0.69 12.03
C ASP A 25 3.41 -1.37 11.43
N VAL A 26 3.59 -2.39 10.60
CA VAL A 26 2.46 -3.24 10.17
C VAL A 26 2.82 -4.70 10.44
N GLN A 27 3.06 -5.03 11.72
CA GLN A 27 2.66 -6.36 12.16
C GLN A 27 1.14 -6.42 11.97
N GLY A 28 0.65 -7.39 11.20
CA GLY A 28 -0.79 -7.60 11.07
C GLY A 28 -1.39 -7.62 12.47
N LEU A 29 -2.23 -6.63 12.78
CA LEU A 29 -2.79 -6.38 14.12
C LEU A 29 -3.58 -7.56 14.71
N LEU A 30 -3.69 -8.67 13.97
CA LEU A 30 -4.33 -9.90 14.40
C LEU A 30 -3.52 -11.13 13.94
N PRO A 31 -3.21 -12.06 14.85
CA PRO A 31 -2.80 -13.42 14.50
C PRO A 31 -3.83 -14.08 13.58
N GLY A 32 -3.40 -14.80 12.55
CA GLY A 32 -4.32 -15.50 11.65
C GLY A 32 -3.64 -16.28 10.53
N HIS A 33 -4.39 -16.59 9.47
CA HIS A 33 -3.87 -17.33 8.33
C HIS A 33 -3.19 -16.35 7.35
N GLY A 34 -1.86 -16.35 7.30
CA GLY A 34 -1.10 -15.74 6.20
C GLY A 34 0.21 -16.49 5.99
N SER A 35 1.18 -15.90 5.29
CA SER A 35 2.45 -16.56 4.93
C SER A 35 3.65 -16.12 5.78
N ASP A 36 3.56 -14.98 6.45
CA ASP A 36 4.63 -14.44 7.28
C ASP A 36 4.69 -15.08 8.68
N LEU A 37 5.87 -15.55 9.07
CA LEU A 37 6.11 -16.18 10.37
C LEU A 37 6.01 -15.14 11.49
N GLY A 38 5.02 -15.30 12.37
CA GLY A 38 4.93 -14.52 13.60
C GLY A 38 5.92 -14.98 14.67
N ASP A 39 5.85 -14.33 15.83
CA ASP A 39 6.68 -14.70 16.97
C ASP A 39 6.26 -16.05 17.55
N ALA A 40 7.25 -16.83 17.99
CA ALA A 40 7.01 -18.09 18.67
C ALA A 40 6.64 -17.81 20.14
N ARG A 41 5.57 -18.44 20.61
CA ARG A 41 5.11 -18.35 22.00
C ARG A 41 4.92 -19.74 22.61
N PRO A 42 4.96 -19.90 23.95
CA PRO A 42 4.62 -21.15 24.59
C PRO A 42 3.21 -21.62 24.18
N TYR A 43 3.07 -22.93 23.97
CA TYR A 43 1.80 -23.58 23.69
C TYR A 43 0.84 -23.40 24.86
N ALA A 44 -0.40 -23.04 24.55
CA ALA A 44 -1.52 -23.01 25.48
C ALA A 44 -2.57 -24.06 25.07
N ILE A 45 -3.32 -24.55 26.06
CA ILE A 45 -4.41 -25.50 25.82
C ILE A 45 -5.46 -24.81 24.95
N GLY A 46 -5.73 -25.39 23.77
CA GLY A 46 -6.65 -24.84 22.76
C GLY A 46 -5.94 -24.40 21.47
N ASP A 47 -4.61 -24.31 21.48
CA ASP A 47 -3.84 -24.05 20.27
C ASP A 47 -3.86 -25.24 19.30
N ASP A 48 -3.84 -24.95 17.99
CA ASP A 48 -3.72 -25.99 16.96
C ASP A 48 -2.30 -26.59 16.98
N VAL A 49 -2.20 -27.87 17.34
CA VAL A 49 -0.93 -28.63 17.37
C VAL A 49 -0.19 -28.65 16.04
N ARG A 50 -0.87 -28.41 14.91
CA ARG A 50 -0.23 -28.29 13.59
C ARG A 50 0.65 -27.04 13.45
N ARG A 51 0.47 -26.06 14.34
CA ARG A 51 1.25 -24.81 14.38
C ARG A 51 2.47 -24.88 15.30
N ILE A 52 2.79 -26.06 15.84
CA ILE A 52 3.98 -26.22 16.70
C ILE A 52 5.24 -25.91 15.91
N ASP A 53 6.04 -24.99 16.44
CA ASP A 53 7.40 -24.74 15.94
C ASP A 53 8.34 -25.79 16.56
N TRP A 54 8.58 -26.85 15.80
CA TRP A 54 9.45 -27.95 16.22
C TRP A 54 10.91 -27.52 16.42
N SER A 55 11.37 -26.47 15.73
CA SER A 55 12.75 -25.98 15.86
C SER A 55 12.97 -25.29 17.20
N VAL A 56 12.04 -24.41 17.59
CA VAL A 56 12.07 -23.75 18.91
C VAL A 56 11.85 -24.79 20.01
N THR A 57 10.83 -25.65 19.85
CA THR A 57 10.49 -26.70 20.81
C THR A 57 11.66 -27.65 21.07
N ALA A 58 12.42 -28.04 20.04
CA ALA A 58 13.59 -28.89 20.21
C ALA A 58 14.72 -28.22 20.99
N ARG A 59 14.85 -26.89 20.92
CA ARG A 59 15.89 -26.13 21.64
C ARG A 59 15.50 -25.80 23.08
N THR A 60 14.22 -25.50 23.33
CA THR A 60 13.71 -25.12 24.65
C THR A 60 13.24 -26.31 25.47
N THR A 61 13.00 -27.47 24.83
CA THR A 61 12.35 -28.66 25.41
C THR A 61 10.92 -28.43 25.91
N GLU A 62 10.33 -27.28 25.56
CA GLU A 62 8.96 -26.90 25.88
C GLU A 62 8.19 -26.68 24.56
N PRO A 63 6.90 -27.05 24.46
CA PRO A 63 6.14 -26.87 23.23
C PRO A 63 5.89 -25.38 22.94
N TYR A 64 6.30 -24.94 21.76
CA TYR A 64 6.06 -23.58 21.26
C TYR A 64 5.19 -23.63 20.01
N VAL A 65 4.27 -22.67 19.90
CA VAL A 65 3.42 -22.45 18.73
C VAL A 65 3.87 -21.19 18.03
N ARG A 66 3.88 -21.21 16.71
CA ARG A 66 4.15 -20.04 15.90
C ARG A 66 2.90 -19.70 15.10
N ASP A 67 2.30 -18.57 15.45
CA ASP A 67 1.19 -18.01 14.69
C ASP A 67 1.73 -17.40 13.38
N THR A 68 0.89 -17.41 12.35
CA THR A 68 1.20 -16.74 11.09
C THR A 68 0.54 -15.37 11.10
N ILE A 69 1.17 -14.39 10.44
CA ILE A 69 0.63 -13.05 10.29
C ILE A 69 -0.26 -13.07 9.05
N VAL A 70 -1.48 -12.55 9.16
CA VAL A 70 -2.42 -12.46 8.03
C VAL A 70 -1.88 -11.51 6.97
N ASP A 71 -1.75 -12.00 5.74
CA ASP A 71 -1.49 -11.17 4.57
C ASP A 71 -2.74 -10.32 4.30
N ARG A 72 -2.58 -8.98 4.38
CA ARG A 72 -3.67 -8.05 4.08
C ARG A 72 -3.51 -7.51 2.66
N GLU A 73 -4.37 -7.98 1.77
CA GLU A 73 -4.58 -7.31 0.49
C GLU A 73 -5.41 -6.03 0.74
N LEU A 74 -4.82 -4.87 0.49
CA LEU A 74 -5.51 -3.58 0.57
C LEU A 74 -6.07 -3.21 -0.80
N GLU A 75 -7.38 -3.01 -0.89
CA GLU A 75 -8.03 -2.40 -2.05
C GLU A 75 -8.26 -0.91 -1.78
N THR A 76 -7.60 -0.05 -2.55
CA THR A 76 -7.64 1.41 -2.36
C THR A 76 -8.27 2.10 -3.57
N THR A 77 -9.24 2.98 -3.33
CA THR A 77 -9.81 3.86 -4.36
C THR A 77 -9.32 5.28 -4.12
N LEU A 78 -8.61 5.86 -5.10
CA LEU A 78 -8.36 7.28 -5.11
C LEU A 78 -9.57 7.99 -5.73
N VAL A 79 -10.14 8.98 -5.03
CA VAL A 79 -11.21 9.83 -5.54
C VAL A 79 -10.66 11.24 -5.66
N VAL A 80 -10.62 11.77 -6.87
CA VAL A 80 -9.96 13.05 -7.17
C VAL A 80 -10.88 13.96 -7.97
N ASP A 81 -10.77 15.26 -7.70
CA ASP A 81 -11.33 16.30 -8.55
C ASP A 81 -10.30 16.69 -9.63
N ALA A 82 -10.72 16.69 -10.88
CA ALA A 82 -9.98 17.18 -12.04
C ALA A 82 -10.80 18.23 -12.82
N SER A 83 -11.72 18.91 -12.14
CA SER A 83 -12.44 20.09 -12.64
C SER A 83 -11.49 21.26 -12.91
N ALA A 84 -11.95 22.24 -13.69
CA ALA A 84 -11.19 23.46 -13.99
C ALA A 84 -10.78 24.26 -12.73
N SER A 85 -11.45 24.04 -11.59
CA SER A 85 -11.07 24.69 -10.32
C SER A 85 -9.69 24.26 -9.80
N MET A 86 -9.17 23.15 -10.32
CA MET A 86 -7.85 22.59 -9.98
C MET A 86 -6.71 23.24 -10.75
N ASP A 87 -7.00 24.04 -11.79
CA ASP A 87 -5.99 24.73 -12.60
C ASP A 87 -5.56 26.07 -11.97
N PHE A 88 -6.10 26.39 -10.79
CA PHE A 88 -5.66 27.52 -9.96
C PHE A 88 -4.42 27.17 -9.14
N GLY A 89 -3.47 28.10 -9.02
CA GLY A 89 -2.18 27.88 -8.37
C GLY A 89 -1.51 29.14 -7.84
N THR A 90 -0.43 28.94 -7.09
CA THR A 90 0.57 29.98 -6.81
C THR A 90 1.62 29.98 -7.93
N THR A 91 2.63 30.85 -7.83
CA THR A 91 3.66 31.04 -8.86
C THR A 91 4.30 29.75 -9.37
N ASP A 92 4.52 28.78 -8.48
CA ASP A 92 5.31 27.58 -8.81
C ASP A 92 4.47 26.30 -8.98
N HIS A 93 3.27 26.23 -8.40
CA HIS A 93 2.46 25.00 -8.40
C HIS A 93 0.96 25.29 -8.47
N THR A 94 0.24 24.49 -9.25
CA THR A 94 -1.23 24.44 -9.27
C THR A 94 -1.78 23.48 -8.22
N LYS A 95 -3.08 23.58 -7.92
CA LYS A 95 -3.78 22.57 -7.10
C LYS A 95 -3.71 21.19 -7.77
N ARG A 96 -3.77 21.13 -9.10
CA ARG A 96 -3.61 19.90 -9.87
C ARG A 96 -2.24 19.28 -9.64
N ASP A 97 -1.17 20.08 -9.66
CA ASP A 97 0.18 19.60 -9.37
C ASP A 97 0.24 18.92 -7.99
N LEU A 98 -0.20 19.62 -6.95
CA LEU A 98 -0.22 19.06 -5.58
C LEU A 98 -1.11 17.82 -5.45
N MET A 99 -2.23 17.77 -6.18
CA MET A 99 -3.11 16.61 -6.21
C MET A 99 -2.41 15.38 -6.82
N VAL A 100 -1.72 15.54 -7.95
CA VAL A 100 -0.96 14.45 -8.59
C VAL A 100 0.12 13.93 -7.64
N GLU A 101 0.83 14.83 -6.96
CA GLU A 101 1.88 14.46 -6.00
C GLU A 101 1.33 13.71 -4.79
N GLY A 102 0.21 14.18 -4.23
CA GLY A 102 -0.49 13.51 -3.15
C GLY A 102 -1.06 12.15 -3.56
N ALA A 103 -1.67 12.06 -4.75
CA ALA A 103 -2.17 10.81 -5.32
C ALA A 103 -1.04 9.81 -5.57
N ALA A 104 0.11 10.26 -6.05
CA ALA A 104 1.31 9.44 -6.21
C ALA A 104 1.78 8.92 -4.85
N ALA A 105 1.89 9.78 -3.85
CA ALA A 105 2.30 9.39 -2.50
C ALA A 105 1.39 8.32 -1.91
N MET A 106 0.07 8.54 -1.95
CA MET A 106 -0.92 7.58 -1.48
C MET A 106 -0.91 6.28 -2.28
N GLY A 107 -0.74 6.36 -3.60
CA GLY A 107 -0.71 5.19 -4.46
C GLY A 107 0.50 4.30 -4.23
N PHE A 108 1.70 4.88 -4.06
CA PHE A 108 2.90 4.14 -3.70
C PHE A 108 2.80 3.52 -2.30
N LEU A 109 2.19 4.23 -1.35
CA LEU A 109 1.94 3.69 -0.01
C LEU A 109 0.97 2.51 -0.04
N ALA A 110 -0.18 2.67 -0.69
CA ALA A 110 -1.24 1.67 -0.77
C ALA A 110 -0.77 0.38 -1.48
N THR A 111 0.15 0.50 -2.43
CA THR A 111 0.67 -0.62 -3.23
C THR A 111 2.03 -1.15 -2.77
N LYS A 112 2.52 -0.73 -1.60
CA LYS A 112 3.78 -1.22 -1.02
C LYS A 112 3.68 -2.70 -0.61
N GLY A 113 2.52 -3.12 -0.11
CA GLY A 113 2.24 -4.51 0.28
C GLY A 113 1.95 -5.42 -0.92
N SER A 114 2.33 -6.69 -0.82
CA SER A 114 2.01 -7.71 -1.81
C SER A 114 0.49 -7.91 -1.90
N GLY A 115 -0.04 -8.03 -3.12
CA GLY A 115 -1.47 -8.28 -3.36
C GLY A 115 -2.38 -7.05 -3.32
N SER A 116 -1.91 -5.90 -2.85
CA SER A 116 -2.70 -4.66 -2.84
C SER A 116 -3.08 -4.17 -4.24
N ARG A 117 -4.29 -3.59 -4.34
CA ARG A 117 -4.90 -3.11 -5.59
C ARG A 117 -5.28 -1.66 -5.47
N ILE A 118 -5.17 -0.92 -6.57
CA ILE A 118 -5.53 0.49 -6.63
C ILE A 118 -6.48 0.78 -7.79
N GLY A 119 -7.54 1.52 -7.51
CA GLY A 119 -8.51 2.06 -8.46
C GLY A 119 -8.57 3.59 -8.40
N LEU A 120 -9.27 4.19 -9.35
CA LEU A 120 -9.40 5.65 -9.45
C LEU A 120 -10.83 6.06 -9.81
N VAL A 121 -11.29 7.14 -9.20
CA VAL A 121 -12.49 7.89 -9.62
C VAL A 121 -12.07 9.33 -9.87
N VAL A 122 -12.25 9.80 -11.09
CA VAL A 122 -11.94 11.18 -11.48
C VAL A 122 -13.24 11.92 -11.75
N GLY A 123 -13.50 12.99 -11.00
CA GLY A 123 -14.58 13.94 -11.29
C GLY A 123 -14.09 15.05 -12.22
N ARG A 124 -14.80 15.31 -13.31
CA ARG A 124 -14.55 16.43 -14.24
C ARG A 124 -15.82 17.28 -14.36
N GLY A 125 -16.16 17.97 -13.28
CA GLY A 125 -17.46 18.64 -13.17
C GLY A 125 -18.57 17.62 -12.92
N GLU A 126 -19.51 17.47 -13.86
CA GLU A 126 -20.63 16.52 -13.74
C GLU A 126 -20.29 15.10 -14.24
N GLU A 127 -19.18 14.96 -14.97
CA GLU A 127 -18.74 13.67 -15.50
C GLU A 127 -17.81 12.95 -14.53
N PHE A 128 -17.97 11.62 -14.41
CA PHE A 128 -17.11 10.77 -13.60
C PHE A 128 -16.48 9.67 -14.45
N GLN A 129 -15.17 9.52 -14.34
CA GLN A 129 -14.42 8.41 -14.93
C GLN A 129 -14.01 7.42 -13.85
N PHE A 130 -14.28 6.14 -14.07
CA PHE A 130 -13.88 5.05 -13.19
C PHE A 130 -12.74 4.22 -13.80
N VAL A 131 -11.69 3.97 -13.04
CA VAL A 131 -10.61 3.03 -13.37
C VAL A 131 -10.64 1.88 -12.37
N PRO A 132 -10.79 0.63 -12.83
CA PRO A 132 -10.93 -0.52 -11.94
C PRO A 132 -9.66 -0.80 -11.13
N HIS A 133 -9.86 -1.45 -9.99
CA HIS A 133 -8.79 -1.86 -9.10
C HIS A 133 -7.93 -2.95 -9.72
N ARG A 134 -6.65 -2.68 -9.88
CA ARG A 134 -5.66 -3.70 -10.24
C ARG A 134 -4.39 -3.50 -9.43
N GLY A 135 -3.64 -4.58 -9.28
CA GLY A 135 -2.35 -4.58 -8.61
C GLY A 135 -1.20 -4.25 -9.56
N GLY A 136 -0.04 -4.01 -8.95
CA GLY A 136 1.23 -3.90 -9.66
C GLY A 136 1.59 -2.47 -10.10
N ARG A 137 2.91 -2.24 -10.16
CA ARG A 137 3.50 -0.94 -10.51
C ARG A 137 3.05 -0.40 -11.87
N PRO A 138 2.92 -1.20 -12.95
CA PRO A 138 2.46 -0.69 -14.25
C PRO A 138 1.06 -0.06 -14.17
N HIS A 139 0.15 -0.67 -13.39
CA HIS A 139 -1.19 -0.14 -13.21
C HIS A 139 -1.20 1.15 -12.39
N LEU A 140 -0.39 1.24 -11.33
CA LEU A 140 -0.24 2.48 -10.57
C LEU A 140 0.20 3.65 -11.46
N TYR A 141 1.22 3.48 -12.31
CA TYR A 141 1.62 4.55 -13.24
C TYR A 141 0.54 4.87 -14.28
N ALA A 142 -0.25 3.88 -14.71
CA ALA A 142 -1.37 4.13 -15.61
C ALA A 142 -2.45 4.98 -14.92
N VAL A 143 -2.79 4.67 -13.67
CA VAL A 143 -3.70 5.45 -12.82
C VAL A 143 -3.19 6.89 -12.67
N LEU A 144 -1.93 7.09 -12.28
CA LEU A 144 -1.37 8.43 -12.08
C LEU A 144 -1.31 9.25 -13.38
N ARG A 145 -1.06 8.63 -14.53
CA ARG A 145 -1.10 9.31 -15.83
C ARG A 145 -2.50 9.86 -16.18
N ASN A 146 -3.58 9.22 -15.72
CA ASN A 146 -4.93 9.74 -15.93
C ASN A 146 -5.16 11.09 -15.20
N LEU A 147 -4.30 11.43 -14.24
CA LEU A 147 -4.38 12.66 -13.44
C LEU A 147 -3.58 13.82 -14.04
N GLU A 148 -2.54 13.51 -14.80
CA GLU A 148 -1.71 14.50 -15.49
C GLU A 148 -2.37 15.03 -16.77
N THR A 149 -3.45 14.39 -17.25
CA THR A 149 -4.20 14.76 -18.47
C THR A 149 -5.50 15.47 -18.13
#